data_AF-A0A836QGT0-F1
#
_entry.id   AF-A0A836QGT0-F1
#
_cell.length_a   1.000
_cell.length_b   1.000
_cell.length_c   1.000
_cell.angle_alpha   90.00
_cell.angle_beta   90.00
_cell.angle_gamma   90.00
#
_symmetry.space_group_name_H-M   'P 1'
#
loop_
_entity.id
_entity.type
_entity.pdbx_description
1 polymer ?
#
loop_
_entity_poly.entity_id
_entity_poly.type
_entity_poly.pdbx_seq_one_letter_code
_entity_poly.pdbx_strand_id
1 'polypeptide(L)'
;MTLLGPPADVGVVYDPRPALGVRVSEPLPAGWEFYFAVDTDPNFTSPWIQRTSDEPWLQKAIKEKIIVAGVIVGLGSYIILSILGLPILLIFGYVRALVTIPHWMVTEIIGALLARYYFWNKYGKKQWRLYAPVLAVGFACGMALMGMASISIALIQKSVSVLIF
;
A
#
# COMPACT_ATOMS: atom_id res chain seq x y z
N MET A 1 20.47 -3.06 38.31
CA MET A 1 19.90 -3.52 37.02
C MET A 1 21.00 -4.24 36.28
N THR A 2 20.83 -5.53 36.00
CA THR A 2 21.80 -6.35 35.25
C THR A 2 21.15 -6.65 33.90
N LEU A 3 21.82 -6.29 32.79
CA LEU A 3 21.33 -6.63 31.45
C LEU A 3 21.43 -8.14 31.26
N LEU A 4 20.32 -8.78 30.90
CA LEU A 4 20.28 -10.18 30.48
C LEU A 4 20.14 -10.18 28.96
N GLY A 5 21.28 -10.17 28.28
CA GLY A 5 21.37 -10.15 26.82
C GLY A 5 22.79 -10.54 26.42
N PRO A 6 23.12 -10.50 25.11
CA PRO A 6 24.49 -10.70 24.67
C PRO A 6 25.41 -9.74 25.45
N PRO A 7 26.53 -10.24 26.02
CA PRO A 7 27.44 -9.42 26.80
C PRO A 7 27.92 -8.22 25.99
N ALA A 8 28.02 -7.03 26.59
CA ALA A 8 28.45 -5.80 25.90
C ALA A 8 29.89 -5.91 25.32
N ASP A 9 30.63 -6.93 25.76
CA ASP A 9 32.01 -7.28 25.46
C ASP A 9 32.17 -8.48 24.52
N VAL A 10 31.08 -9.16 24.12
CA VAL A 10 31.14 -10.32 23.22
C VAL A 10 30.52 -9.98 21.87
N GLY A 11 31.32 -10.21 20.82
CA GLY A 11 31.07 -9.81 19.44
C GLY A 11 29.84 -10.44 18.77
N VAL A 12 29.77 -10.18 17.46
CA VAL A 12 28.71 -10.55 16.51
C VAL A 12 27.82 -11.72 16.98
N VAL A 13 26.57 -11.41 17.29
CA VAL A 13 25.55 -12.39 17.63
C VAL A 13 24.98 -12.95 16.33
N TYR A 14 25.08 -14.27 16.13
CA TYR A 14 24.60 -14.96 14.93
C TYR A 14 23.11 -15.37 15.01
N ASP A 15 22.47 -15.16 16.15
CA ASP A 15 21.02 -15.36 16.28
C ASP A 15 20.28 -14.19 15.61
N PRO A 16 19.42 -14.44 14.60
CA PRO A 16 18.63 -13.40 13.95
C PRO A 16 17.59 -12.74 14.88
N ARG A 17 17.27 -13.33 16.05
CA ARG A 17 16.33 -12.77 17.04
C ARG A 17 16.87 -12.93 18.47
N PRO A 18 17.90 -12.16 18.85
CA PRO A 18 18.43 -12.22 20.19
C PRO A 18 17.37 -11.81 21.21
N ALA A 19 17.18 -12.62 22.24
CA ALA A 19 16.32 -12.25 23.35
C ALA A 19 16.99 -11.13 24.18
N LEU A 20 16.30 -9.99 24.30
CA LEU A 20 16.71 -8.88 25.16
C LEU A 20 15.91 -8.94 26.46
N GLY A 21 16.61 -9.00 27.58
CA GLY A 21 16.02 -9.02 28.91
C GLY A 21 16.77 -8.12 29.87
N VAL A 22 16.09 -7.72 30.93
CA VAL A 22 16.68 -6.98 32.04
C VAL A 22 16.33 -7.70 33.33
N ARG A 23 17.34 -7.97 34.17
CA ARG A 23 17.13 -8.39 35.55
C ARG A 23 17.24 -7.20 36.49
N VAL A 24 16.25 -7.04 37.36
CA VAL A 24 16.30 -6.04 38.43
C VAL A 24 16.55 -6.74 39.75
N SER A 25 17.41 -6.15 40.58
CA SER A 25 17.79 -6.66 41.90
C SER A 25 16.75 -6.32 42.98
N GLU A 26 15.93 -5.30 42.73
CA GLU A 26 14.88 -4.80 43.62
C GLU A 26 13.53 -4.85 42.89
N PRO A 27 12.40 -5.09 43.59
CA PRO A 27 11.08 -5.05 42.97
C PRO A 27 10.79 -3.64 42.44
N LEU A 28 10.40 -3.54 41.17
CA LEU A 28 10.07 -2.24 40.59
C LEU A 28 8.87 -1.61 41.32
N PRO A 29 8.88 -0.29 41.54
CA PRO A 29 7.69 0.45 41.95
C PRO A 29 6.56 0.22 40.94
N ALA A 30 5.31 0.22 41.41
CA ALA A 30 4.14 0.04 40.54
C ALA A 30 4.11 1.12 39.44
N GLY A 31 3.91 0.70 38.18
CA GLY A 31 3.80 1.59 37.02
C GLY A 31 5.07 1.80 36.19
N TRP A 32 6.15 1.09 36.48
CA TRP A 32 7.38 1.15 35.68
C TRP A 32 7.41 0.04 34.63
N GLU A 33 7.66 0.41 33.37
CA GLU A 33 7.81 -0.49 32.23
C GLU A 33 9.20 -0.33 31.59
N PHE A 34 9.75 -1.41 31.02
CA PHE A 34 10.99 -1.37 30.26
C PHE A 34 10.70 -1.18 28.77
N TYR A 35 11.39 -0.22 28.15
CA TYR A 35 11.35 -0.01 26.70
C TYR A 35 12.68 -0.42 26.09
N PHE A 36 12.61 -1.25 25.05
CA PHE A 36 13.77 -1.62 24.24
C PHE A 36 13.73 -0.87 22.92
N ALA A 37 14.89 -0.38 22.48
CA ALA A 37 15.07 0.21 21.17
C ALA A 37 16.31 -0.42 20.53
N VAL A 38 16.20 -0.81 19.26
CA VAL A 38 17.28 -1.39 18.48
C VAL A 38 17.49 -0.51 17.26
N ASP A 39 18.72 -0.01 17.09
CA ASP A 39 19.12 0.82 15.97
C ASP A 39 20.53 0.41 15.49
N THR A 40 20.80 0.64 14.21
CA THR A 40 22.14 0.56 13.62
C THR A 40 22.97 1.82 13.85
N ASP A 41 22.33 2.96 14.13
CA ASP A 41 22.99 4.22 14.48
C ASP A 41 23.29 4.28 16.00
N PRO A 42 24.55 4.52 16.42
CA PRO A 42 24.88 4.67 17.85
C PRO A 42 24.14 5.81 18.55
N ASN A 43 23.66 6.81 17.81
CA ASN A 43 22.90 7.94 18.36
C ASN A 43 21.38 7.69 18.38
N PHE A 44 20.89 6.50 18.01
CA PHE A 44 19.46 6.14 18.01
C PHE A 44 18.56 7.14 17.27
N THR A 45 19.08 7.78 16.22
CA THR A 45 18.39 8.84 15.47
C THR A 45 17.92 8.35 14.11
N SER A 46 18.15 7.08 13.75
CA SER A 46 17.85 6.61 12.43
C SER A 46 16.33 6.52 12.18
N PRO A 47 15.87 6.73 10.93
CA PRO A 47 14.48 6.53 10.56
C PRO A 47 13.97 5.09 10.71
N TRP A 48 14.89 4.13 10.88
CA TRP A 48 14.61 2.68 10.89
C TRP A 48 14.79 2.05 12.28
N ILE A 49 14.82 2.88 13.33
CA ILE A 49 14.85 2.42 14.72
C ILE A 49 13.61 1.56 15.02
N GLN A 50 13.82 0.40 15.64
CA GLN A 50 12.73 -0.49 16.05
C GLN A 50 12.54 -0.38 17.56
N ARG A 51 11.33 0.01 17.98
CA ARG A 51 10.99 0.21 19.40
C ARG A 51 9.93 -0.77 19.86
N THR A 52 9.97 -1.16 21.14
CA THR A 52 8.90 -1.99 21.74
C THR A 52 7.53 -1.31 21.69
N SER A 53 7.50 0.02 21.69
CA SER A 53 6.27 0.82 21.59
C SER A 53 5.76 1.02 20.16
N ASP A 54 6.43 0.47 19.14
CA ASP A 54 6.00 0.67 17.76
C ASP A 54 4.72 -0.12 17.50
N GLU A 55 3.65 0.62 17.21
CA GLU A 55 2.43 0.03 16.70
C GLU A 55 2.65 -0.43 15.25
N PRO A 56 2.15 -1.62 14.87
CA PRO A 56 2.18 -2.05 13.48
C PRO A 56 1.51 -0.99 12.61
N TRP A 57 2.24 -0.50 11.60
CA TRP A 57 1.74 0.51 10.65
C TRP A 57 0.38 0.14 10.05
N LEU A 58 0.10 -1.16 9.89
CA LEU A 58 -1.18 -1.69 9.45
C LEU A 58 -2.34 -1.34 10.40
N GLN A 59 -2.12 -1.43 11.72
CA GLN A 59 -3.14 -1.07 12.72
C GLN A 59 -3.43 0.43 12.68
N LYS A 60 -2.41 1.26 12.48
CA LYS A 60 -2.57 2.71 12.32
C LYS A 60 -3.27 3.10 11.01
N ALA A 61 -3.11 2.29 9.97
CA ALA A 61 -3.75 2.49 8.67
C ALA A 61 -5.23 2.06 8.65
N ILE A 62 -5.60 1.02 9.41
CA ILE A 62 -6.98 0.53 9.49
C ILE A 62 -7.79 1.46 10.40
N LYS A 63 -8.48 2.41 9.77
CA LYS A 63 -9.42 3.30 10.45
C LYS A 63 -10.83 2.75 10.31
N GLU A 64 -11.22 1.88 11.24
CA GLU A 64 -12.53 1.19 11.25
C GLU A 64 -13.70 2.15 11.04
N LYS A 65 -13.66 3.32 11.69
CA LYS A 65 -14.70 4.36 11.56
C LYS A 65 -14.91 4.83 10.12
N ILE A 66 -13.84 4.96 9.33
CA ILE A 66 -13.89 5.42 7.94
C ILE A 66 -14.46 4.32 7.03
N ILE A 67 -14.07 3.07 7.28
CA ILE A 67 -14.57 1.90 6.54
C ILE A 67 -16.09 1.78 6.74
N VAL A 68 -16.54 1.82 7.99
CA VAL A 68 -17.98 1.74 8.33
C VAL A 68 -18.75 2.93 7.73
N ALA A 69 -18.20 4.14 7.79
CA ALA A 69 -18.82 5.30 7.15
C ALA A 69 -18.96 5.13 5.63
N GLY A 70 -17.93 4.60 4.95
CA GLY A 70 -17.97 4.31 3.52
C GLY A 70 -19.04 3.28 3.14
N VAL A 71 -19.18 2.21 3.95
CA VAL A 71 -20.22 1.18 3.75
C VAL A 71 -21.62 1.76 3.90
N ILE A 72 -21.85 2.58 4.93
CA ILE A 72 -23.15 3.23 5.17
C ILE A 72 -23.52 4.17 4.02
N VAL A 73 -22.57 4.99 3.56
CA VAL A 73 -22.80 5.92 2.43
C VAL A 73 -23.07 5.16 1.13
N GLY A 74 -22.32 4.09 0.86
CA GLY A 74 -22.53 3.24 -0.32
C GLY A 74 -23.90 2.56 -0.32
N LEU A 75 -24.28 1.93 0.80
CA LEU A 75 -25.56 1.25 0.91
C LEU A 75 -26.75 2.23 0.95
N GLY A 76 -26.59 3.35 1.65
CA GLY A 76 -27.59 4.40 1.71
C GLY A 76 -27.87 5.02 0.35
N SER A 77 -26.82 5.36 -0.41
CA SER A 77 -26.98 5.86 -1.78
C SER A 77 -27.63 4.82 -2.69
N TYR A 78 -27.27 3.54 -2.57
CA TYR A 78 -27.94 2.46 -3.32
C TYR A 78 -29.45 2.39 -3.07
N ILE A 79 -29.88 2.42 -1.81
CA ILE A 79 -31.30 2.37 -1.44
C ILE A 79 -32.04 3.59 -1.98
N ILE A 80 -31.47 4.79 -1.83
CA ILE A 80 -32.06 6.05 -2.32
C ILE A 80 -32.23 6.02 -3.84
N LEU A 81 -31.20 5.63 -4.59
CA LEU A 81 -31.29 5.54 -6.05
C LEU A 81 -32.27 4.45 -6.50
N SER A 82 -32.36 3.34 -5.75
CA SER A 82 -33.30 2.26 -6.05
C SER A 82 -34.76 2.70 -5.87
N ILE A 83 -35.07 3.52 -4.87
CA ILE A 83 -36.43 4.08 -4.67
C ILE A 83 -36.78 5.07 -5.78
N LEU A 84 -35.81 5.88 -6.21
CA LEU A 84 -36.00 6.88 -7.26
C LEU A 84 -36.00 6.27 -8.68
N GLY A 85 -35.67 4.98 -8.83
CA GLY A 85 -35.57 4.30 -10.13
C GLY A 85 -34.43 4.80 -11.02
N LEU A 86 -33.41 5.45 -10.43
CA LEU A 86 -32.26 5.97 -11.19
C LEU A 86 -31.28 4.83 -11.57
N PRO A 87 -30.52 4.99 -12.67
CA PRO A 87 -29.53 4.00 -13.09
C PRO A 87 -28.48 3.73 -12.00
N ILE A 88 -28.35 2.47 -11.57
CA ILE A 88 -27.35 2.02 -10.58
C ILE A 88 -25.90 2.39 -10.99
N LEU A 89 -25.67 2.55 -12.29
CA LEU A 89 -24.38 2.95 -12.88
C LEU A 89 -23.89 4.31 -12.37
N LEU A 90 -24.78 5.18 -11.87
CA LEU A 90 -24.38 6.47 -11.27
C LEU A 90 -23.54 6.30 -10.00
N ILE A 91 -23.84 5.27 -9.19
CA ILE A 91 -23.07 4.99 -7.97
C ILE A 91 -21.65 4.58 -8.35
N PHE A 92 -21.51 3.73 -9.37
CA PHE A 92 -20.21 3.36 -9.90
C PHE A 92 -19.42 4.57 -10.42
N GLY A 93 -20.08 5.48 -11.14
CA GLY A 93 -19.46 6.73 -11.59
C GLY A 93 -19.01 7.64 -10.44
N TYR A 94 -19.85 7.79 -9.41
CA TYR A 94 -19.54 8.61 -8.24
C TYR A 94 -18.37 8.05 -7.41
N VAL A 95 -18.40 6.76 -7.09
CA VAL A 95 -17.32 6.09 -6.34
C VAL A 95 -16.00 6.18 -7.12
N ARG A 96 -16.05 5.98 -8.44
CA ARG A 96 -14.88 6.13 -9.30
C ARG A 96 -14.32 7.55 -9.25
N ALA A 97 -15.17 8.57 -9.33
CA ALA A 97 -14.76 9.97 -9.29
C ALA A 97 -14.06 10.37 -7.97
N LEU A 98 -14.43 9.76 -6.84
CA LEU A 98 -13.80 10.01 -5.54
C LEU A 98 -12.38 9.43 -5.42
N VAL A 99 -12.07 8.37 -6.17
CA VAL A 99 -10.78 7.66 -6.09
C VAL A 99 -9.80 8.14 -7.15
N THR A 100 -10.30 8.65 -8.29
CA THR A 100 -9.45 9.05 -9.42
C THR A 100 -8.92 10.47 -9.27
N ILE A 101 -7.63 10.66 -9.54
CA ILE A 101 -7.04 12.00 -9.59
C ILE A 101 -7.54 12.72 -10.87
N PRO A 102 -7.95 14.00 -10.81
CA PRO A 102 -8.64 14.69 -11.92
C PRO A 102 -7.89 14.69 -13.25
N HIS A 103 -6.55 14.59 -13.24
CA HIS A 103 -5.76 14.59 -14.47
C HIS A 103 -6.01 13.36 -15.37
N TRP A 104 -6.42 12.22 -14.78
CA TRP A 104 -6.80 11.01 -15.55
C TRP A 104 -8.08 11.22 -16.37
N MET A 105 -8.92 12.18 -15.99
CA MET A 105 -10.15 12.49 -16.74
C MET A 105 -9.83 13.04 -18.13
N VAL A 106 -8.71 13.74 -18.30
CA VAL A 106 -8.29 14.32 -19.59
C VAL A 106 -7.99 13.21 -20.61
N THR A 107 -7.29 12.16 -20.19
CA THR A 107 -6.96 11.03 -21.09
C THR A 107 -8.20 10.23 -21.48
N GLU A 108 -9.19 10.10 -20.59
CA GLU A 108 -10.48 9.50 -20.89
C GLU A 108 -11.29 10.31 -21.91
N ILE A 109 -11.29 11.64 -21.77
CA ILE A 109 -11.95 12.54 -22.73
C ILE A 109 -11.27 12.42 -24.10
N ILE A 110 -9.95 12.44 -24.16
CA ILE A 110 -9.19 12.25 -25.41
C ILE A 110 -9.53 10.89 -26.02
N GLY A 111 -9.52 9.82 -25.23
CA GLY A 111 -9.89 8.48 -25.67
C GLY A 111 -11.32 8.39 -26.21
N ALA A 112 -12.27 9.07 -25.57
CA ALA A 112 -13.67 9.13 -26.00
C ALA A 112 -13.84 9.93 -27.31
N LEU A 113 -13.10 11.03 -27.48
CA LEU A 113 -13.08 11.81 -28.71
C LEU A 113 -12.48 11.00 -29.87
N LEU A 114 -11.36 10.30 -29.64
CA LEU A 114 -10.76 9.39 -30.62
C LEU A 114 -11.72 8.26 -31.00
N ALA A 115 -12.41 7.68 -30.01
CA ALA A 115 -13.45 6.68 -30.24
C ALA A 115 -14.56 7.21 -31.16
N ARG A 116 -15.04 8.44 -30.89
CA ARG A 116 -16.15 9.06 -31.62
C ARG A 116 -15.79 9.47 -33.05
N TYR A 117 -14.66 10.15 -33.24
CA TYR A 117 -14.32 10.77 -34.53
C TYR A 117 -13.54 9.84 -35.46
N TYR A 118 -12.68 8.95 -34.94
CA TYR A 118 -11.84 8.10 -35.76
C TYR A 118 -12.33 6.64 -35.78
N PHE A 119 -12.49 6.03 -34.60
CA PHE A 119 -12.73 4.58 -34.53
C PHE A 119 -14.14 4.15 -34.91
N TRP A 120 -15.17 4.95 -34.62
CA TRP A 120 -16.55 4.65 -35.05
C TRP A 120 -16.72 4.69 -36.57
N ASN A 121 -16.05 5.61 -37.25
CA ASN A 121 -16.09 5.69 -38.72
C ASN A 121 -15.31 4.55 -39.37
N LYS A 122 -14.20 4.09 -38.76
CA LYS A 122 -13.33 3.07 -39.33
C LYS A 122 -13.79 1.63 -39.07
N TYR A 123 -14.24 1.32 -37.86
CA TYR A 123 -14.54 -0.06 -37.43
C TYR A 123 -16.01 -0.31 -37.11
N GLY A 124 -16.83 0.74 -37.08
CA GLY A 124 -18.24 0.67 -36.69
C GLY A 124 -18.46 0.63 -35.18
N LYS A 125 -19.56 1.26 -34.73
CA LYS A 125 -19.90 1.44 -33.31
C LYS A 125 -19.95 0.14 -32.51
N LYS A 126 -20.54 -0.91 -33.06
CA LYS A 126 -20.78 -2.18 -32.33
C LYS A 126 -19.49 -2.97 -32.12
N GLN A 127 -18.65 -3.05 -33.15
CA GLN A 127 -17.38 -3.77 -33.10
C GLN A 127 -16.35 -3.03 -32.24
N TRP A 128 -16.27 -1.70 -32.35
CA TRP A 128 -15.36 -0.91 -31.51
C TRP A 128 -15.62 -1.08 -30.01
N ARG A 129 -16.91 -1.16 -29.60
CA ARG A 129 -17.28 -1.40 -28.20
C ARG A 129 -16.83 -2.77 -27.67
N LEU A 130 -16.60 -3.75 -28.56
CA LEU A 130 -16.09 -5.07 -28.20
C LEU A 130 -14.55 -5.07 -28.16
N TYR A 131 -13.89 -4.36 -29.08
CA TYR A 131 -12.42 -4.32 -29.14
C TYR A 131 -11.77 -3.41 -28.10
N ALA A 132 -12.41 -2.28 -27.75
CA ALA A 132 -11.90 -1.33 -26.77
C ALA A 132 -11.52 -1.96 -25.41
N PRO A 133 -12.38 -2.80 -24.76
CA PRO A 133 -12.01 -3.43 -23.50
C PRO A 133 -10.85 -4.43 -23.66
N VAL A 134 -10.77 -5.17 -24.76
CA VAL A 134 -9.67 -6.13 -25.02
C VAL A 134 -8.33 -5.39 -25.15
N LEU A 135 -8.31 -4.26 -25.86
CA LEU A 135 -7.12 -3.42 -25.99
C LEU A 135 -6.68 -2.83 -24.64
N ALA A 136 -7.64 -2.35 -23.84
CA ALA A 136 -7.35 -1.81 -22.51
C ALA A 136 -6.74 -2.85 -21.57
N VAL A 137 -7.29 -4.07 -21.54
CA VAL A 137 -6.76 -5.18 -20.74
C VAL A 137 -5.38 -5.61 -21.22
N GLY A 138 -5.17 -5.69 -22.54
CA GLY A 138 -3.86 -6.03 -23.12
C GLY A 138 -2.78 -5.02 -22.74
N PHE A 139 -3.08 -3.72 -22.82
CA PHE A 139 -2.17 -2.65 -22.40
C PHE A 139 -1.88 -2.72 -20.89
N ALA A 140 -2.91 -2.90 -20.05
CA ALA A 140 -2.73 -3.00 -18.60
C ALA A 140 -1.85 -4.19 -18.19
N CYS A 141 -2.06 -5.36 -18.82
CA CYS A 141 -1.22 -6.54 -18.60
C CYS A 141 0.24 -6.28 -19.03
N GLY A 142 0.45 -5.66 -20.18
CA GLY A 142 1.79 -5.28 -20.66
C GLY A 142 2.53 -4.33 -19.71
N MET A 143 1.83 -3.31 -19.18
CA MET A 143 2.40 -2.41 -18.16
C MET A 143 2.84 -3.17 -16.90
N ALA A 144 2.03 -4.11 -16.42
CA ALA A 144 2.35 -4.91 -15.24
C ALA A 144 3.56 -5.82 -15.47
N LEU A 145 3.61 -6.51 -16.63
CA LEU A 145 4.73 -7.37 -17.02
C LEU A 145 6.05 -6.59 -17.10
N MET A 146 6.04 -5.41 -17.73
CA MET A 146 7.23 -4.56 -17.80
C MET A 146 7.65 -4.05 -16.41
N GLY A 147 6.70 -3.68 -15.55
CA GLY A 147 7.00 -3.30 -14.17
C GLY A 147 7.70 -4.41 -13.38
N MET A 148 7.20 -5.64 -13.48
CA MET A 148 7.82 -6.81 -12.83
C MET A 148 9.22 -7.09 -13.37
N ALA A 149 9.41 -6.97 -14.69
CA ALA A 149 10.73 -7.14 -15.31
C ALA A 149 11.73 -6.11 -14.79
N SER A 150 11.35 -4.82 -14.71
CA SER A 150 12.20 -3.75 -14.18
C SER A 150 12.57 -3.97 -12.71
N ILE A 151 11.59 -4.35 -11.86
CA ILE A 151 11.84 -4.63 -10.44
C ILE A 151 12.81 -5.81 -10.28
N SER A 152 12.65 -6.87 -11.10
CA SER A 152 13.53 -8.04 -11.05
C SER A 152 14.99 -7.67 -11.37
N ILE A 153 15.22 -6.84 -12.39
CA ILE A 153 16.56 -6.36 -12.75
C ILE A 153 17.16 -5.51 -11.61
N ALA A 154 16.36 -4.61 -11.02
CA ALA A 154 16.81 -3.78 -9.91
C ALA A 154 17.18 -4.61 -8.66
N LEU A 155 16.45 -5.69 -8.38
CA LEU A 155 16.77 -6.61 -7.28
C LEU A 155 18.09 -7.35 -7.53
N ILE A 156 18.32 -7.84 -8.75
CA ILE A 156 19.59 -8.49 -9.11
C ILE A 156 20.76 -7.52 -8.91
N GLN A 157 20.63 -6.27 -9.36
CA GLN A 157 21.66 -5.24 -9.18
C GLN A 157 21.96 -4.98 -7.70
N LYS A 158 20.93 -4.88 -6.85
CA LYS A 158 21.12 -4.72 -5.40
C LYS A 158 21.78 -5.93 -4.76
N SER A 159 21.41 -7.16 -5.15
CA SER A 159 22.03 -8.37 -4.61
C SER A 159 23.51 -8.49 -4.97
N VAL A 160 23.92 -8.09 -6.19
CA VAL A 160 25.33 -8.14 -6.60
C VAL A 160 26.15 -7.01 -5.97
N SER A 161 25.57 -5.83 -5.72
CA SER A 161 26.29 -4.72 -5.09
C SER A 161 26.69 -4.98 -3.63
N VAL A 162 26.05 -5.92 -2.94
CA VAL A 162 26.45 -6.32 -1.57
C VAL A 162 27.74 -7.15 -1.57
N LEU A 163 28.13 -7.75 -2.70
CA LEU A 163 29.35 -8.58 -2.82
C LEU A 163 30.63 -7.78 -3.09
N ILE A 164 30.54 -6.49 -3.43
CA ILE A 164 31.71 -5.65 -3.73
C ILE A 164 32.20 -4.81 -2.53
N PHE A 165 31.72 -5.13 -1.32
CA PHE A 165 32.27 -4.63 -0.05
C PHE A 165 32.64 -5.82 0.84
#